data_AF-A0A0C1R170-F1
#
_entry.id   AF-A0A0C1R170-F1
#
_cell.length_a   1.000
_cell.length_b   1.000
_cell.length_c   1.000
_cell.angle_alpha   90.00
_cell.angle_beta   90.00
_cell.angle_gamma   90.00
#
_symmetry.space_group_name_H-M   'P 1'
#
loop_
_entity.id
_entity.type
_entity.pdbx_description
1 polymer ?
#
loop_
_entity_poly.entity_id
_entity_poly.type
_entity_poly.pdbx_seq_one_letter_code
_entity_poly.pdbx_strand_id
1 'polypeptide(L)'
;MEPLEFLQSPDWKVLIGKESLTIQAPSQSDAMELADTAAEQLALAIANLKFKSAKIIWENCQRPFKILAAMADGNETPAPSPIVTPMVFGMNFNYDAADLRILAQMQESEKPMSLVGMTGRDEDIQRFANVPLLEMLQRPRDYACQLDLTTLWQPDSLEGLKRELWQSGRYDWNNYRAALPWTPAAQFSSSFEMVEFTLYPDAPKIPMRLVTIHNYEPIEQAAWV
;
A
#
# COMPACT_ATOMS: atom_id res chain seq x y z
N MET A 1 8.14 29.05 24.30
CA MET A 1 7.66 27.69 24.04
C MET A 1 8.87 26.80 24.04
N GLU A 2 9.02 25.97 25.07
CA GLU A 2 9.98 24.87 25.04
C GLU A 2 9.67 24.01 23.81
N PRO A 3 10.68 23.65 23.00
CA PRO A 3 10.47 23.12 21.65
C PRO A 3 9.72 21.78 21.58
N LEU A 4 9.35 21.16 22.71
CA LEU A 4 8.65 19.87 22.78
C LEU A 4 7.33 19.93 23.58
N GLU A 5 6.80 21.12 23.87
CA GLU A 5 5.55 21.30 24.65
C GLU A 5 4.31 20.62 24.03
N PHE A 6 4.34 20.34 22.73
CA PHE A 6 3.26 19.64 22.02
C PHE A 6 3.22 18.13 22.30
N LEU A 7 4.25 17.57 22.94
CA LEU A 7 4.20 16.21 23.52
C LEU A 7 3.39 16.26 24.82
N GLN A 8 2.07 16.44 24.69
CA GLN A 8 1.17 16.82 25.78
C GLN A 8 0.76 15.67 26.72
N SER A 9 1.21 14.43 26.48
CA SER A 9 0.90 13.31 27.37
C SER A 9 2.06 13.00 28.32
N PRO A 10 1.80 12.81 29.64
CA PRO A 10 2.81 12.56 30.65
C PRO A 10 3.57 11.23 30.47
N ASP A 11 3.03 10.33 29.63
CA ASP A 11 3.61 9.01 29.37
C ASP A 11 4.68 9.02 28.26
N TRP A 12 4.84 10.15 27.56
CA TRP A 12 5.90 10.33 26.56
C TRP A 12 7.25 10.53 27.25
N LYS A 13 8.23 9.68 26.93
CA LYS A 13 9.59 9.84 27.45
C LYS A 13 10.52 10.32 26.34
N VAL A 14 11.19 11.44 26.57
CA VAL A 14 12.20 11.96 25.63
C VAL A 14 13.59 11.69 26.18
N LEU A 15 14.36 10.89 25.45
CA LEU A 15 15.77 10.58 25.74
C LEU A 15 16.65 11.38 24.78
N ILE A 16 17.61 12.11 25.35
CA ILE A 16 18.53 12.95 24.59
C ILE A 16 19.79 12.15 24.26
N GLY A 17 20.03 11.93 22.97
CA GLY A 17 21.27 11.34 22.47
C GLY A 17 22.27 12.39 21.98
N LYS A 18 23.45 11.95 21.52
CA LYS A 18 24.53 12.83 21.05
C LYS A 18 24.18 13.59 19.76
N GLU A 19 23.46 12.95 18.83
CA GLU A 19 23.06 13.54 17.54
C GLU A 19 21.57 13.42 17.25
N SER A 20 20.82 12.73 18.11
CA SER A 20 19.39 12.44 17.89
C SER A 20 18.60 12.40 19.18
N LEU A 21 17.35 12.82 19.10
CA LEU A 21 16.35 12.59 20.14
C LEU A 21 15.73 11.21 19.98
N THR A 22 15.38 10.56 21.08
CA THR A 22 14.52 9.36 21.08
C THR A 22 13.28 9.67 21.88
N ILE A 23 12.13 9.57 21.23
CA ILE A 23 10.81 9.83 21.78
C ILE A 23 10.15 8.46 21.94
N GLN A 24 9.92 8.05 23.19
CA GLN A 24 9.20 6.83 23.50
C GLN A 24 7.72 7.15 23.69
N ALA A 25 6.93 6.72 22.72
CA ALA A 25 5.48 6.81 22.73
C ALA A 25 4.86 5.74 23.65
N PRO A 26 3.68 6.00 24.24
CA PRO A 26 2.98 5.03 25.08
C PRO A 26 2.51 3.80 24.30
N SER A 27 2.07 3.99 23.05
CA SER A 27 1.66 2.91 22.15
C SER A 27 2.11 3.15 20.70
N GLN A 28 1.94 2.12 19.85
CA GLN A 28 2.18 2.26 18.41
C GLN A 28 1.23 3.27 17.76
N SER A 29 -0.04 3.31 18.19
CA SER A 29 -1.03 4.25 17.66
C SER A 29 -0.64 5.69 17.95
N ASP A 30 -0.18 5.98 19.18
CA ASP A 30 0.29 7.31 19.56
C ASP A 30 1.53 7.72 18.76
N ALA A 31 2.45 6.78 18.53
CA ALA A 31 3.63 7.01 17.70
C ALA A 31 3.26 7.37 16.26
N MET A 32 2.25 6.71 15.72
CA MET A 32 1.77 6.93 14.36
C MET A 32 1.02 8.26 14.24
N GLU A 33 0.16 8.59 15.20
CA GLU A 33 -0.54 9.86 15.27
C GLU A 33 0.43 11.04 15.37
N LEU A 34 1.47 10.93 16.20
CA LEU A 34 2.51 11.96 16.30
C LEU A 34 3.29 12.12 14.98
N ALA A 35 3.63 11.01 14.33
CA ALA A 35 4.34 11.03 13.06
C ALA A 35 3.51 11.61 11.92
N ASP A 36 2.18 11.50 11.97
CA ASP A 36 1.28 12.01 10.93
C ASP A 36 0.89 13.48 11.17
N THR A 37 0.55 13.83 12.41
CA THR A 37 -0.04 15.14 12.73
C THR A 37 0.97 16.20 13.15
N ALA A 38 2.13 15.80 13.66
CA ALA A 38 3.10 16.71 14.27
C ALA A 38 4.52 16.58 13.70
N ALA A 39 4.71 15.91 12.55
CA ALA A 39 6.03 15.71 11.94
C ALA A 39 6.77 17.03 11.66
N GLU A 40 6.08 18.05 11.13
CA GLU A 40 6.69 19.35 10.82
C GLU A 40 7.10 20.10 12.09
N GLN A 41 6.22 20.11 13.10
CA GLN A 41 6.51 20.73 14.40
C GLN A 41 7.69 20.02 15.09
N LEU A 42 7.74 18.70 14.97
CA LEU A 42 8.83 17.90 15.50
C LEU A 42 10.14 18.15 14.74
N ALA A 43 10.10 18.27 13.41
CA ALA A 43 11.26 18.66 12.61
C ALA A 43 11.82 20.03 13.03
N LEU A 44 10.95 21.03 13.19
CA LEU A 44 11.30 22.36 13.69
C LEU A 44 11.91 22.31 15.09
N ALA A 45 11.32 21.51 15.98
CA ALA A 45 11.84 21.30 17.34
C ALA A 45 13.24 20.69 17.33
N ILE A 46 13.46 19.64 16.52
CA ILE A 46 14.76 18.97 16.36
C ILE A 46 15.81 19.97 15.85
N ALA A 47 15.46 20.76 14.82
CA ALA A 47 16.34 21.77 14.24
C ALA A 47 16.71 22.87 15.25
N ASN A 48 15.72 23.40 15.98
CA ASN A 48 15.93 24.40 17.03
C ASN A 48 16.82 23.87 18.16
N LEU A 49 16.69 22.59 18.49
CA LEU A 49 17.53 21.91 19.48
C LEU A 49 18.90 21.46 18.93
N LYS A 50 19.21 21.75 17.66
CA LYS A 50 20.46 21.38 16.97
C LYS A 50 20.74 19.87 16.91
N PHE A 51 19.70 19.05 16.95
CA PHE A 51 19.80 17.62 16.65
C PHE A 51 19.67 17.38 15.14
N LYS A 52 20.17 16.24 14.65
CA LYS A 52 20.02 15.87 13.23
C LYS A 52 18.68 15.17 12.98
N SER A 53 18.15 14.47 13.97
CA SER A 53 16.93 13.67 13.84
C SER A 53 16.29 13.34 15.18
N ALA A 54 15.01 12.96 15.17
CA ALA A 54 14.37 12.22 16.25
C ALA A 54 13.96 10.82 15.79
N LYS A 55 13.97 9.87 16.71
CA LYS A 55 13.38 8.55 16.55
C LYS A 55 12.15 8.46 17.43
N ILE A 56 11.03 8.00 16.90
CA ILE A 56 9.83 7.69 17.68
C ILE A 56 9.77 6.16 17.82
N ILE A 57 9.74 5.69 19.07
CA ILE A 57 9.73 4.27 19.43
C ILE A 57 8.57 3.98 20.38
N TRP A 58 8.21 2.71 20.51
CA TRP A 58 7.23 2.21 21.49
C TRP A 58 7.70 0.84 22.01
N GLU A 59 6.97 0.25 22.95
CA GLU A 59 7.30 -1.08 23.46
C GLU A 59 7.29 -2.13 22.34
N ASN A 60 8.32 -2.98 22.27
CA ASN A 60 8.52 -3.97 21.20
C ASN A 60 8.66 -3.37 19.77
N CYS A 61 9.00 -2.08 19.66
CA CYS A 61 9.22 -1.42 18.37
C CYS A 61 10.39 -2.05 17.60
N GLN A 62 10.07 -2.74 16.51
CA GLN A 62 11.06 -3.30 15.57
C GLN A 62 11.57 -2.26 14.58
N ARG A 63 10.77 -1.22 14.30
CA ARG A 63 11.06 -0.18 13.30
C ARG A 63 10.65 1.21 13.80
N PRO A 64 11.58 1.97 14.37
CA PRO A 64 11.33 3.34 14.80
C PRO A 64 10.94 4.25 13.63
N PHE A 65 9.99 5.17 13.85
CA PHE A 65 9.81 6.28 12.92
C PHE A 65 10.98 7.25 13.07
N LYS A 66 11.47 7.81 11.96
CA LYS A 66 12.58 8.76 11.97
C LYS A 66 12.16 10.07 11.33
N ILE A 67 12.27 11.15 12.09
CA ILE A 67 12.01 12.52 11.62
C ILE A 67 13.35 13.25 11.56
N LEU A 68 13.63 13.93 10.46
CA LEU A 68 14.90 14.64 10.24
C LEU A 68 14.72 16.14 10.49
N ALA A 69 15.74 16.78 11.06
CA ALA A 69 15.76 18.23 11.25
C ALA A 69 15.60 19.00 9.94
N ALA A 70 16.15 18.46 8.85
CA ALA A 70 16.07 19.04 7.51
C ALA A 70 14.62 19.17 6.98
N MET A 71 13.66 18.44 7.56
CA MET A 71 12.24 18.59 7.21
C MET A 71 11.62 19.90 7.75
N ALA A 72 12.34 20.65 8.60
CA ALA A 72 11.91 21.95 9.13
C ALA A 72 12.04 23.07 8.08
N ASP A 73 13.02 22.96 7.20
CA ASP A 73 13.26 23.89 6.12
C ASP A 73 12.41 23.47 4.92
N GLY A 74 11.12 23.83 4.92
CA GLY A 74 10.21 23.67 3.77
C GLY A 74 10.65 24.36 2.47
N ASN A 75 11.92 24.79 2.40
CA ASN A 75 12.60 25.46 1.29
C ASN A 75 13.76 24.65 0.70
N GLU A 76 14.07 23.44 1.19
CA GLU A 76 14.78 22.50 0.33
C GLU A 76 13.82 22.15 -0.80
N THR A 77 14.07 22.72 -1.99
CA THR A 77 13.55 22.17 -3.24
C THR A 77 13.74 20.67 -3.11
N PRO A 78 12.68 19.84 -3.09
CA PRO A 78 12.85 18.43 -2.80
C PRO A 78 13.95 17.95 -3.74
N ALA A 79 15.11 17.62 -3.17
CA ALA A 79 16.22 17.07 -3.94
C ALA A 79 15.56 15.99 -4.76
N PRO A 80 15.60 16.07 -6.10
CA PRO A 80 14.60 15.46 -6.99
C PRO A 80 14.28 14.12 -6.40
N SER A 81 13.08 14.00 -5.80
CA SER A 81 12.72 12.83 -5.00
C SER A 81 13.21 11.65 -5.80
N PRO A 82 14.14 10.82 -5.26
CA PRO A 82 14.81 9.81 -6.06
C PRO A 82 13.72 9.12 -6.82
N ILE A 83 13.74 9.26 -8.17
CA ILE A 83 12.61 8.94 -9.05
C ILE A 83 11.98 7.71 -8.46
N VAL A 84 10.79 7.87 -7.87
CA VAL A 84 10.18 6.81 -7.06
C VAL A 84 9.96 5.70 -8.06
N THR A 85 10.90 4.76 -8.04
CA THR A 85 11.01 3.68 -9.01
C THR A 85 9.70 2.93 -8.86
N PRO A 86 8.94 2.69 -9.92
CA PRO A 86 7.50 2.44 -9.81
C PRO A 86 7.23 1.38 -8.75
N MET A 87 6.73 1.80 -7.59
CA MET A 87 6.77 0.94 -6.39
C MET A 87 5.61 -0.04 -6.44
N VAL A 88 5.86 -1.31 -6.09
CA VAL A 88 4.77 -2.19 -5.64
C VAL A 88 4.53 -1.97 -4.17
N PHE A 89 3.30 -1.61 -3.84
CA PHE A 89 2.89 -1.36 -2.47
C PHE A 89 2.36 -2.63 -1.82
N GLY A 90 2.93 -3.01 -0.67
CA GLY A 90 2.50 -4.14 0.15
C GLY A 90 2.70 -3.84 1.64
N MET A 91 1.95 -4.52 2.52
CA MET A 91 2.06 -4.33 3.98
C MET A 91 3.21 -5.12 4.61
N ASN A 92 3.82 -6.06 3.87
CA ASN A 92 4.69 -7.08 4.43
C ASN A 92 6.09 -7.10 3.80
N PHE A 93 7.06 -7.70 4.50
CA PHE A 93 8.47 -7.84 4.12
C PHE A 93 8.90 -9.32 4.25
N ASN A 94 10.02 -9.71 3.60
CA ASN A 94 10.59 -11.07 3.55
C ASN A 94 10.05 -11.99 2.42
N TYR A 95 10.09 -11.48 1.18
CA TYR A 95 9.70 -12.23 -0.02
C TYR A 95 10.86 -13.06 -0.57
N ASP A 96 10.57 -14.25 -1.11
CA ASP A 96 11.57 -15.04 -1.82
C ASP A 96 11.82 -14.52 -3.25
N ALA A 97 12.76 -15.14 -3.97
CA ALA A 97 13.11 -14.71 -5.31
C ALA A 97 11.95 -14.81 -6.32
N ALA A 98 11.00 -15.73 -6.13
CA ALA A 98 9.85 -15.87 -7.01
C ALA A 98 8.82 -14.76 -6.74
N ASP A 99 8.53 -14.50 -5.47
CA ASP A 99 7.65 -13.41 -5.03
C ASP A 99 8.22 -12.06 -5.49
N LEU A 100 9.53 -11.83 -5.32
CA LEU A 100 10.21 -10.61 -5.77
C LEU A 100 10.15 -10.43 -7.29
N ARG A 101 10.14 -11.49 -8.10
CA ARG A 101 9.98 -11.38 -9.56
C ARG A 101 8.58 -10.92 -9.93
N ILE A 102 7.55 -11.42 -9.25
CA ILE A 102 6.16 -10.99 -9.47
C ILE A 102 6.02 -9.51 -9.11
N LEU A 103 6.55 -9.12 -7.95
CA LEU A 103 6.56 -7.71 -7.55
C LEU A 103 7.35 -6.85 -8.54
N ALA A 104 8.55 -7.25 -8.96
CA ALA A 104 9.33 -6.52 -9.96
C ALA A 104 8.56 -6.37 -11.28
N GLN A 105 7.91 -7.42 -11.76
CA GLN A 105 7.06 -7.37 -12.96
C GLN A 105 5.91 -6.38 -12.82
N MET A 106 5.21 -6.38 -11.68
CA MET A 106 4.13 -5.43 -11.42
C MET A 106 4.64 -3.98 -11.36
N GLN A 107 5.83 -3.78 -10.78
CA GLN A 107 6.52 -2.51 -10.69
C GLN A 107 6.91 -1.99 -12.08
N GLU A 108 7.49 -2.82 -12.92
CA GLU A 108 7.98 -2.42 -14.25
C GLU A 108 6.85 -2.27 -15.29
N SER A 109 5.66 -2.78 -14.99
CA SER A 109 4.52 -2.75 -15.92
C SER A 109 3.88 -1.37 -16.00
N GLU A 110 3.72 -0.88 -17.23
CA GLU A 110 2.91 0.31 -17.54
C GLU A 110 1.40 0.04 -17.48
N LYS A 111 0.99 -1.23 -17.35
CA LYS A 111 -0.43 -1.63 -17.32
C LYS A 111 -0.94 -1.72 -15.88
N PRO A 112 -2.24 -1.45 -15.62
CA PRO A 112 -2.83 -1.70 -14.31
C PRO A 112 -2.71 -3.19 -13.93
N MET A 113 -2.10 -3.46 -12.78
CA MET A 113 -1.89 -4.80 -12.26
C MET A 113 -2.25 -4.92 -10.78
N SER A 114 -2.78 -6.07 -10.40
CA SER A 114 -3.05 -6.43 -9.01
C SER A 114 -2.76 -7.88 -8.67
N LEU A 115 -2.48 -8.12 -7.39
CA LEU A 115 -2.52 -9.47 -6.80
C LEU A 115 -3.71 -9.57 -5.86
N VAL A 116 -4.55 -10.57 -6.12
CA VAL A 116 -5.80 -10.81 -5.41
C VAL A 116 -5.75 -12.20 -4.78
N GLY A 117 -6.15 -12.35 -3.51
CA GLY A 117 -6.20 -13.66 -2.89
C GLY A 117 -7.26 -14.56 -3.52
N MET A 118 -6.97 -15.85 -3.65
CA MET A 118 -7.88 -16.83 -4.25
C MET A 118 -8.58 -17.73 -3.21
N THR A 119 -8.17 -17.69 -1.94
CA THR A 119 -8.65 -18.63 -0.91
C THR A 119 -8.61 -18.02 0.48
N GLY A 120 -9.46 -18.56 1.36
CA GLY A 120 -9.41 -18.31 2.80
C GLY A 120 -9.86 -16.89 3.16
N ARG A 121 -9.28 -16.34 4.22
CA ARG A 121 -9.65 -15.00 4.74
C ARG A 121 -9.24 -13.82 3.83
N ASP A 122 -8.52 -14.11 2.76
CA ASP A 122 -8.01 -13.15 1.78
C ASP A 122 -8.64 -13.35 0.40
N GLU A 123 -9.61 -14.24 0.28
CA GLU A 123 -10.30 -14.52 -0.98
C GLU A 123 -10.95 -13.25 -1.53
N ASP A 124 -10.70 -12.98 -2.81
CA ASP A 124 -11.21 -11.83 -3.57
C ASP A 124 -10.77 -10.45 -3.02
N ILE A 125 -9.86 -10.43 -2.03
CA ILE A 125 -9.25 -9.19 -1.52
C ILE A 125 -7.99 -8.86 -2.34
N GLN A 126 -7.98 -7.67 -2.94
CA GLN A 126 -6.79 -7.11 -3.57
C GLN A 126 -5.78 -6.72 -2.51
N ARG A 127 -4.57 -7.28 -2.57
CA ARG A 127 -3.50 -7.04 -1.57
C ARG A 127 -2.34 -6.22 -2.09
N PHE A 128 -2.09 -6.30 -3.39
CA PHE A 128 -1.07 -5.50 -4.06
C PHE A 128 -1.66 -4.86 -5.30
N ALA A 129 -1.20 -3.64 -5.57
CA ALA A 129 -1.57 -2.84 -6.72
C ALA A 129 -0.33 -2.06 -7.18
N ASN A 130 -0.16 -1.91 -8.48
CA ASN A 130 0.85 -1.01 -9.03
C ASN A 130 0.27 0.39 -9.29
N VAL A 131 1.16 1.35 -9.58
CA VAL A 131 0.79 2.77 -9.78
C VAL A 131 -0.29 2.97 -10.85
N PRO A 132 -0.18 2.37 -12.07
CA PRO A 132 -1.24 2.48 -13.07
C PRO A 132 -2.63 2.02 -12.58
N LEU A 133 -2.70 1.04 -11.69
CA LEU A 133 -3.97 0.62 -11.10
C LEU A 133 -4.54 1.66 -10.13
N LEU A 134 -3.70 2.30 -9.32
CA LEU A 134 -4.13 3.39 -8.43
C LEU A 134 -4.70 4.56 -9.25
N GLU A 135 -4.03 4.92 -10.34
CA GLU A 135 -4.47 5.96 -11.28
C GLU A 135 -5.81 5.61 -11.91
N MET A 136 -5.95 4.38 -12.42
CA MET A 136 -7.22 3.89 -13.00
C MET A 136 -8.38 3.93 -11.99
N LEU A 137 -8.13 3.50 -10.75
CA LEU A 137 -9.13 3.50 -9.69
C LEU A 137 -9.45 4.92 -9.19
N GLN A 138 -8.55 5.89 -9.42
CA GLN A 138 -8.60 7.24 -8.85
C GLN A 138 -8.75 7.22 -7.32
N ARG A 139 -8.01 6.32 -6.68
CA ARG A 139 -8.09 6.06 -5.23
C ARG A 139 -6.69 5.88 -4.63
N PRO A 140 -6.52 6.21 -3.33
CA PRO A 140 -5.24 6.03 -2.67
C PRO A 140 -4.89 4.55 -2.49
N ARG A 141 -3.61 4.29 -2.22
CA ARG A 141 -3.04 2.96 -1.96
C ARG A 141 -3.87 2.12 -0.98
N ASP A 142 -4.26 2.71 0.15
CA ASP A 142 -4.91 1.95 1.24
C ASP A 142 -6.28 1.40 0.80
N TYR A 143 -6.98 2.14 -0.04
CA TYR A 143 -8.19 1.65 -0.69
C TYR A 143 -7.87 0.53 -1.69
N ALA A 144 -6.90 0.74 -2.58
CA ALA A 144 -6.55 -0.24 -3.60
C ALA A 144 -6.03 -1.56 -3.01
N CYS A 145 -5.25 -1.54 -1.92
CA CYS A 145 -4.63 -2.74 -1.33
C CYS A 145 -5.52 -3.45 -0.29
N GLN A 146 -6.80 -3.09 -0.22
CA GLN A 146 -7.81 -3.73 0.64
C GLN A 146 -9.17 -3.83 -0.07
N LEU A 147 -9.19 -3.69 -1.39
CA LEU A 147 -10.41 -3.67 -2.18
C LEU A 147 -10.98 -5.08 -2.28
N ASP A 148 -12.19 -5.26 -1.77
CA ASP A 148 -12.99 -6.47 -1.95
C ASP A 148 -13.59 -6.47 -3.37
N LEU A 149 -13.10 -7.37 -4.23
CA LEU A 149 -13.53 -7.43 -5.62
C LEU A 149 -14.96 -7.96 -5.79
N THR A 150 -15.55 -8.60 -4.78
CA THR A 150 -16.96 -9.02 -4.84
C THR A 150 -17.91 -7.82 -4.96
N THR A 151 -17.47 -6.63 -4.52
CA THR A 151 -18.22 -5.38 -4.65
C THR A 151 -18.21 -4.80 -6.07
N LEU A 152 -17.25 -5.22 -6.91
CA LEU A 152 -17.08 -4.73 -8.28
C LEU A 152 -17.52 -5.74 -9.33
N TRP A 153 -17.59 -7.02 -8.99
CA TRP A 153 -17.92 -8.08 -9.93
C TRP A 153 -19.35 -8.58 -9.75
N GLN A 154 -19.94 -9.07 -10.84
CA GLN A 154 -21.09 -9.96 -10.71
C GLN A 154 -20.64 -11.28 -10.08
N PRO A 155 -21.38 -11.84 -9.10
CA PRO A 155 -20.99 -13.08 -8.43
C PRO A 155 -20.68 -14.23 -9.40
N ASP A 156 -21.58 -14.47 -10.37
CA ASP A 156 -21.42 -15.58 -11.32
C ASP A 156 -20.19 -15.42 -12.24
N SER A 157 -19.88 -14.18 -12.62
CA SER A 157 -18.70 -13.88 -13.44
C SER A 157 -17.39 -14.10 -12.66
N LEU A 158 -17.36 -13.72 -11.39
CA LEU A 158 -16.20 -13.91 -10.53
C LEU A 158 -15.97 -15.39 -10.20
N GLU A 159 -17.03 -16.13 -9.89
CA GLU A 159 -16.98 -17.58 -9.70
C GLU A 159 -16.55 -18.31 -10.97
N GLY A 160 -17.05 -17.89 -12.13
CA GLY A 160 -16.61 -18.39 -13.44
C GLY A 160 -15.12 -18.19 -13.66
N LEU A 161 -14.62 -16.97 -13.43
CA LEU A 161 -13.19 -16.64 -13.50
C LEU A 161 -12.36 -17.56 -12.59
N LYS A 162 -12.74 -17.68 -11.32
CA LYS A 162 -12.00 -18.50 -10.34
C LYS A 162 -11.91 -19.94 -10.80
N ARG A 163 -13.01 -20.50 -11.31
CA ARG A 163 -13.06 -21.87 -11.84
C ARG A 163 -12.13 -22.07 -13.03
N GLU A 164 -12.19 -21.18 -14.01
CA GLU A 164 -11.32 -21.26 -15.20
C GLU A 164 -9.85 -21.18 -14.80
N LEU A 165 -9.50 -20.29 -13.87
CA LEU A 165 -8.13 -20.17 -13.37
C LEU A 165 -7.67 -21.42 -12.63
N TRP A 166 -8.50 -22.00 -11.77
CA TRP A 166 -8.16 -23.24 -11.07
C TRP A 166 -7.87 -24.40 -12.03
N GLN A 167 -8.52 -24.42 -13.20
CA GLN A 167 -8.34 -25.48 -14.20
C GLN A 167 -7.14 -25.24 -15.11
N SER A 168 -6.92 -23.98 -15.52
CA SER A 168 -5.97 -23.63 -16.60
C SER A 168 -4.67 -22.99 -16.10
N GLY A 169 -4.65 -22.47 -14.87
CA GLY A 169 -3.55 -21.67 -14.33
C GLY A 169 -3.44 -20.26 -14.93
N ARG A 170 -3.94 -20.04 -16.15
CA ARG A 170 -3.95 -18.75 -16.82
C ARG A 170 -5.17 -18.63 -17.72
N TYR A 171 -5.80 -17.46 -17.69
CA TYR A 171 -6.99 -17.18 -18.46
C TYR A 171 -6.98 -15.74 -18.97
N ASP A 172 -7.19 -15.55 -20.27
CA ASP A 172 -7.32 -14.23 -20.88
C ASP A 172 -8.80 -13.96 -21.18
N TRP A 173 -9.38 -12.92 -20.57
CA TRP A 173 -10.79 -12.57 -20.75
C TRP A 173 -10.91 -11.22 -21.45
N ASN A 174 -11.36 -11.24 -22.71
CA ASN A 174 -11.35 -10.06 -23.58
C ASN A 174 -12.61 -9.21 -23.61
N ASN A 175 -13.64 -9.55 -22.83
CA ASN A 175 -14.88 -8.78 -22.75
C ASN A 175 -15.70 -9.22 -21.53
N TYR A 176 -15.34 -8.71 -20.35
CA TYR A 176 -16.15 -8.88 -19.14
C TYR A 176 -16.57 -7.54 -18.58
N ARG A 177 -17.64 -7.54 -17.78
CA ARG A 177 -18.15 -6.34 -17.12
C ARG A 177 -17.85 -6.40 -15.63
N ALA A 178 -17.32 -5.31 -15.11
CA ALA A 178 -17.16 -5.06 -13.69
C ALA A 178 -17.38 -3.57 -13.41
N ALA A 179 -17.67 -3.20 -12.17
CA ALA A 179 -17.73 -1.81 -11.76
C ALA A 179 -16.32 -1.25 -11.52
N LEU A 180 -16.23 0.08 -11.52
CA LEU A 180 -15.11 0.82 -10.95
C LEU A 180 -15.63 1.69 -9.79
N PRO A 181 -14.77 2.18 -8.90
CA PRO A 181 -15.20 3.02 -7.77
C PRO A 181 -15.97 4.29 -8.17
N TRP A 182 -15.87 4.71 -9.43
CA TRP A 182 -16.45 5.93 -9.98
C TRP A 182 -17.40 5.70 -11.17
N THR A 183 -17.59 4.46 -11.62
CA THR A 183 -18.61 4.11 -12.63
C THR A 183 -19.28 2.78 -12.29
N PRO A 184 -20.62 2.67 -12.41
CA PRO A 184 -21.35 1.44 -12.06
C PRO A 184 -20.98 0.25 -12.97
N ALA A 185 -20.47 0.50 -14.17
CA ALA A 185 -20.01 -0.55 -15.07
C ALA A 185 -18.90 -0.03 -16.01
N ALA A 186 -17.94 -0.89 -16.27
CA ALA A 186 -16.94 -0.76 -17.31
C ALA A 186 -16.74 -2.12 -17.98
N GLN A 187 -16.43 -2.10 -19.27
CA GLN A 187 -16.04 -3.28 -20.03
C GLN A 187 -14.52 -3.42 -19.95
N PHE A 188 -14.03 -4.63 -19.67
CA PHE A 188 -12.62 -4.91 -19.48
C PHE A 188 -12.11 -6.00 -20.43
N SER A 189 -10.83 -5.90 -20.75
CA SER A 189 -10.00 -6.98 -21.26
C SER A 189 -8.80 -7.14 -20.33
N SER A 190 -8.59 -8.35 -19.80
CA SER A 190 -7.53 -8.63 -18.83
C SER A 190 -6.96 -10.03 -19.02
N SER A 191 -5.68 -10.18 -18.68
CA SER A 191 -5.08 -11.49 -18.42
C SER A 191 -5.08 -11.78 -16.93
N PHE A 192 -5.31 -13.05 -16.60
CA PHE A 192 -5.32 -13.55 -15.25
C PHE A 192 -4.37 -14.74 -15.16
N GLU A 193 -3.53 -14.78 -14.13
CA GLU A 193 -2.59 -15.86 -13.88
C GLU A 193 -2.64 -16.26 -12.41
N MET A 194 -2.67 -17.57 -12.16
CA MET A 194 -2.57 -18.12 -10.83
C MET A 194 -1.11 -18.26 -10.44
N VAL A 195 -0.74 -17.63 -9.34
CA VAL A 195 0.61 -17.62 -8.80
C VAL A 195 0.58 -18.04 -7.33
N GLU A 196 1.64 -18.67 -6.86
CA GLU A 196 1.85 -18.88 -5.43
C GLU A 196 2.62 -17.70 -4.85
N PHE A 197 2.11 -17.12 -3.76
CA PHE A 197 2.70 -15.91 -3.18
C PHE A 197 2.69 -15.95 -1.66
N THR A 198 3.77 -15.46 -1.05
CA THR A 198 3.88 -15.34 0.41
C THR A 198 3.19 -14.05 0.88
N LEU A 199 1.97 -14.17 1.40
CA LEU A 199 1.23 -12.97 1.82
C LEU A 199 1.74 -12.38 3.15
N TYR A 200 2.10 -13.23 4.12
CA TYR A 200 2.56 -12.82 5.45
C TYR A 200 3.95 -13.38 5.74
N PRO A 201 4.78 -12.68 6.53
CA PRO A 201 6.04 -13.24 7.01
C PRO A 201 5.79 -14.59 7.69
N ASP A 202 6.58 -15.60 7.34
CA ASP A 202 6.52 -16.96 7.88
C ASP A 202 5.21 -17.75 7.61
N ALA A 203 4.32 -17.24 6.76
CA ALA A 203 3.15 -17.98 6.29
C ALA A 203 3.51 -18.86 5.08
N PRO A 204 2.80 -19.99 4.89
CA PRO A 204 2.92 -20.75 3.64
C PRO A 204 2.50 -19.86 2.46
N LYS A 205 3.07 -20.16 1.29
CA LYS A 205 2.57 -19.56 0.05
C LYS A 205 1.11 -19.94 -0.15
N ILE A 206 0.33 -18.97 -0.61
CA ILE A 206 -1.08 -19.15 -0.94
C ILE A 206 -1.30 -18.87 -2.42
N PRO A 207 -2.32 -19.50 -3.03
CA PRO A 207 -2.73 -19.16 -4.37
C PRO A 207 -3.25 -17.71 -4.41
N MET A 208 -2.72 -16.95 -5.35
CA MET A 208 -3.17 -15.60 -5.69
C MET A 208 -3.41 -15.52 -7.19
N ARG A 209 -4.27 -14.58 -7.58
CA ARG A 209 -4.53 -14.23 -8.96
C ARG A 209 -3.79 -12.93 -9.27
N LEU A 210 -2.78 -13.02 -10.12
CA LEU A 210 -2.17 -11.87 -10.78
C LEU A 210 -3.09 -11.43 -11.92
N VAL A 211 -3.54 -10.18 -11.85
CA VAL A 211 -4.39 -9.56 -12.86
C VAL A 211 -3.58 -8.54 -13.62
N THR A 212 -3.64 -8.55 -14.94
CA THR A 212 -3.14 -7.47 -15.80
C THR A 212 -4.27 -6.96 -16.67
N ILE A 213 -4.70 -5.73 -16.45
CA ILE A 213 -5.74 -5.09 -17.26
C ILE A 213 -5.10 -4.56 -18.53
N HIS A 214 -5.64 -4.96 -19.67
CA HIS A 214 -5.16 -4.52 -20.98
C HIS A 214 -5.94 -3.32 -21.48
N ASN A 215 -7.26 -3.35 -21.32
CA ASN A 215 -8.16 -2.26 -21.71
C ASN A 215 -9.31 -2.18 -20.71
N TYR A 216 -9.83 -0.96 -20.52
CA TYR A 216 -11.09 -0.73 -19.84
C TYR A 216 -11.85 0.41 -20.54
N GLU A 217 -13.16 0.29 -20.65
CA GLU A 217 -14.03 1.30 -21.24
C GLU A 217 -15.24 1.53 -20.32
N PRO A 218 -15.39 2.72 -19.70
CA PRO A 218 -16.55 3.04 -18.88
C PRO A 218 -17.84 3.00 -19.70
N ILE A 219 -18.89 2.42 -19.14
CA ILE A 219 -20.21 2.38 -19.77
C ILE A 219 -21.05 3.50 -19.16
N GLU A 220 -21.34 4.54 -19.95
CA GLU A 220 -22.05 5.75 -19.48
C GLU A 220 -23.50 5.48 -19.01
N GLN A 221 -24.09 4.34 -19.39
CA GLN A 221 -25.39 3.89 -18.90
C GLN A 221 -25.43 2.36 -18.77
N ALA A 222 -25.52 1.83 -17.54
CA ALA A 222 -26.02 0.49 -17.32
C ALA A 222 -26.70 0.38 -15.96
N ALA A 223 -28.03 0.26 -15.97
CA ALA A 223 -28.70 -0.53 -14.96
C ALA A 223 -28.25 -1.98 -15.17
N TRP A 224 -27.83 -2.64 -14.10
CA TRP A 224 -27.68 -4.09 -14.08
C TRP A 224 -29.03 -4.69 -14.53
N VAL A 225 -29.05 -5.35 -15.70
CA VAL A 225 -30.20 -6.18 -16.11
C VAL A 225 -29.97 -7.56 -15.54
#